data_AF-A0A173X105-F1
#
_entry.id   AF-A0A173X105-F1
#
_cell.length_a   1.000
_cell.length_b   1.000
_cell.length_c   1.000
_cell.angle_alpha   90.00
_cell.angle_beta   90.00
_cell.angle_gamma   90.00
#
_symmetry.space_group_name_H-M   'P 1'
#
loop_
_entity.id
_entity.type
_entity.pdbx_description
1 polymer ?
#
loop_
_entity_poly.entity_id
_entity_poly.type
_entity_poly.pdbx_seq_one_letter_code
_entity_poly.pdbx_strand_id
1 'polypeptide(L)'
;MADMKFKFTIQDYQTEAVDSVVKVFAGQPFHDKINYRRDVGNQVEQGALFNKANDLYMDMGFANAPIALASHQILKNIQDVQNNNNIKVSSALAKHMGACSLDVEMETGTGKTYVYIKTMFELNKQYGWSKFIVVVPSIAIREGVQKSFQMMQDHFMEQYGKKARFFVYNSRNLTDIDNFSSSADLSVMIINVQAFNARGKDARRIRMELDEFGSRKPIDVIAANRSIVILDEPQKMGGEKTQKSLEEFNPLFTLNYSATHKEHHDLVYVLDALDAYQKKLVKKIEVKGFDIKNLRGTDGYLFLENIIVSPKKPPMARLEFEIGYDKSINRETRIVGVDDDLYALSKGMEQYQGYHINDIDPIKGILTFTNGVEIHTGESIGDVSEKDIRRVQIRETIRSHFEKEKELYNRGIKTLSLFFIDKVEHYRKYDEDGNEVNSGELSS
;
A
#
# COMPACT_ATOMS: atom_id res chain seq x y z
N MET A 1 -14.55 25.93 -8.29
CA MET A 1 -13.37 25.51 -7.50
C MET A 1 -12.29 25.17 -8.50
N ALA A 2 -11.09 25.75 -8.40
CA ALA A 2 -10.01 25.39 -9.31
C ALA A 2 -9.62 23.92 -9.06
N ASP A 3 -9.60 23.09 -10.10
CA ASP A 3 -9.20 21.69 -9.99
C ASP A 3 -7.79 21.60 -9.41
N MET A 4 -7.65 20.83 -8.32
CA MET A 4 -6.38 20.62 -7.64
C MET A 4 -5.46 19.83 -8.58
N LYS A 5 -4.45 20.50 -9.17
CA LYS A 5 -3.45 19.85 -10.02
C LYS A 5 -2.28 19.35 -9.18
N PHE A 6 -2.01 18.05 -9.25
CA PHE A 6 -0.82 17.47 -8.64
C PHE A 6 0.42 17.88 -9.42
N LYS A 7 1.49 18.26 -8.69
CA LYS A 7 2.84 18.40 -9.25
C LYS A 7 3.67 17.21 -8.81
N PHE A 8 4.23 16.50 -9.76
CA PHE A 8 5.11 15.37 -9.49
C PHE A 8 6.56 15.83 -9.56
N THR A 9 7.37 15.40 -8.61
CA THR A 9 8.81 15.66 -8.57
C THR A 9 9.53 14.34 -8.69
N ILE A 10 10.44 14.25 -9.65
CA ILE A 10 11.25 13.06 -9.89
C ILE A 10 12.36 13.04 -8.85
N GLN A 11 12.49 11.92 -8.12
CA GLN A 11 13.57 11.72 -7.18
C GLN A 11 14.68 10.86 -7.81
N ASP A 12 15.94 11.09 -7.42
CA ASP A 12 17.09 10.40 -8.04
C ASP A 12 17.02 8.88 -7.87
N TYR A 13 16.70 8.41 -6.66
CA TYR A 13 16.54 6.99 -6.35
C TYR A 13 15.43 6.31 -7.19
N GLN A 14 14.42 7.06 -7.62
CA GLN A 14 13.38 6.53 -8.52
C GLN A 14 13.93 6.32 -9.93
N THR A 15 14.83 7.20 -10.37
CA THR A 15 15.53 7.05 -11.67
C THR A 15 16.55 5.92 -11.60
N GLU A 16 17.29 5.79 -10.51
CA GLU A 16 18.23 4.67 -10.29
C GLU A 16 17.53 3.31 -10.36
N ALA A 17 16.36 3.18 -9.74
CA ALA A 17 15.55 1.97 -9.80
C ALA A 17 15.10 1.63 -11.23
N VAL A 18 14.60 2.63 -11.98
CA VAL A 18 14.21 2.46 -13.39
C VAL A 18 15.42 2.05 -14.25
N ASP A 19 16.53 2.76 -14.11
CA ASP A 19 17.74 2.52 -14.88
C ASP A 19 18.32 1.12 -14.62
N SER A 20 18.23 0.64 -13.40
CA SER A 20 18.67 -0.71 -13.03
C SER A 20 17.92 -1.78 -13.82
N VAL A 21 16.60 -1.61 -14.01
CA VAL A 21 15.79 -2.51 -14.86
C VAL A 21 16.14 -2.35 -16.34
N VAL A 22 16.24 -1.12 -16.83
CA VAL A 22 16.52 -0.85 -18.25
C VAL A 22 17.88 -1.41 -18.67
N LYS A 23 18.91 -1.28 -17.83
CA LYS A 23 20.29 -1.72 -18.11
C LYS A 23 20.44 -3.24 -18.19
N VAL A 24 19.55 -4.03 -17.59
CA VAL A 24 19.53 -5.50 -17.76
C VAL A 24 19.43 -5.89 -19.24
N PHE A 25 18.75 -5.08 -20.04
CA PHE A 25 18.55 -5.32 -21.48
C PHE A 25 19.51 -4.53 -22.37
N ALA A 26 20.61 -4.00 -21.82
CA ALA A 26 21.61 -3.30 -22.61
C ALA A 26 22.11 -4.18 -23.78
N GLY A 27 22.10 -3.60 -24.99
CA GLY A 27 22.40 -4.31 -26.24
C GLY A 27 21.17 -4.88 -26.97
N GLN A 28 19.98 -4.84 -26.37
CA GLN A 28 18.73 -5.16 -27.07
C GLN A 28 18.46 -4.12 -28.17
N PRO A 29 18.22 -4.53 -29.43
CA PRO A 29 17.85 -3.60 -30.49
C PRO A 29 16.46 -3.01 -30.26
N PHE A 30 16.31 -1.74 -30.64
CA PHE A 30 15.02 -1.06 -30.67
C PHE A 30 14.16 -1.62 -31.81
N HIS A 31 13.01 -2.19 -31.46
CA HIS A 31 12.01 -2.64 -32.43
C HIS A 31 10.63 -2.11 -32.02
N ASP A 32 10.15 -1.12 -32.75
CA ASP A 32 8.78 -0.61 -32.61
C ASP A 32 7.84 -1.38 -33.56
N LYS A 33 6.58 -1.58 -33.12
CA LYS A 33 5.47 -2.09 -33.96
C LYS A 33 5.74 -3.46 -34.61
N ILE A 34 6.09 -4.48 -33.83
CA ILE A 34 6.07 -5.85 -34.34
C ILE A 34 4.62 -6.29 -34.48
N ASN A 35 4.25 -6.53 -35.74
CA ASN A 35 2.93 -6.97 -36.12
C ASN A 35 2.91 -8.50 -36.23
N TYR A 36 1.86 -9.10 -35.72
CA TYR A 36 1.51 -10.50 -35.98
C TYR A 36 0.13 -10.54 -36.64
N ARG A 37 -0.19 -11.64 -37.32
CA ARG A 37 -1.55 -11.85 -37.81
C ARG A 37 -2.45 -12.17 -36.62
N ARG A 38 -3.34 -11.23 -36.28
CA ARG A 38 -4.32 -11.34 -35.22
C ARG A 38 -5.35 -12.40 -35.60
N ASP A 39 -5.66 -13.26 -34.65
CA ASP A 39 -6.82 -14.15 -34.77
C ASP A 39 -8.09 -13.30 -34.58
N VAL A 40 -8.91 -13.19 -35.62
CA VAL A 40 -10.20 -12.48 -35.62
C VAL A 40 -11.39 -13.44 -35.44
N GLY A 41 -11.14 -14.74 -35.28
CA GLY A 41 -12.16 -15.75 -35.09
C GLY A 41 -12.99 -16.01 -36.34
N ASN A 42 -14.19 -16.58 -36.18
CA ASN A 42 -15.09 -16.97 -37.27
C ASN A 42 -15.79 -15.80 -37.99
N GLN A 43 -15.29 -14.57 -37.89
CA GLN A 43 -15.91 -13.39 -38.52
C GLN A 43 -15.60 -13.26 -40.03
N VAL A 44 -14.82 -14.19 -40.61
CA VAL A 44 -14.42 -14.18 -42.02
C VAL A 44 -15.44 -14.91 -42.89
N GLU A 45 -16.68 -14.44 -42.99
CA GLU A 45 -17.59 -14.91 -44.04
C GLU A 45 -18.84 -14.01 -44.21
N GLN A 46 -18.66 -12.77 -44.69
CA GLN A 46 -19.75 -12.08 -45.43
C GLN A 46 -19.39 -10.80 -46.25
N GLY A 47 -18.14 -10.35 -46.31
CA GLY A 47 -17.79 -9.07 -46.98
C GLY A 47 -16.70 -9.13 -48.06
N ALA A 48 -16.13 -10.29 -48.36
CA ALA A 48 -14.90 -10.41 -49.15
C ALA A 48 -15.13 -10.24 -50.67
N LEU A 49 -15.31 -9.00 -51.15
CA LEU A 49 -15.14 -8.69 -52.58
C LEU A 49 -14.61 -7.29 -52.91
N PHE A 50 -14.46 -6.38 -51.96
CA PHE A 50 -13.92 -5.04 -52.23
C PHE A 50 -13.00 -4.56 -51.10
N ASN A 51 -11.68 -4.47 -51.36
CA ASN A 51 -10.59 -3.88 -50.54
C ASN A 51 -9.60 -4.80 -49.80
N LYS A 52 -8.86 -5.65 -50.55
CA LYS A 52 -7.74 -6.48 -50.03
C LYS A 52 -6.62 -5.72 -49.28
N ALA A 53 -6.46 -4.40 -49.48
CA ALA A 53 -5.38 -3.63 -48.84
C ALA A 53 -5.75 -3.11 -47.44
N ASN A 54 -7.03 -2.88 -47.14
CA ASN A 54 -7.49 -2.43 -45.81
C ASN A 54 -7.69 -3.61 -44.84
N ASP A 55 -8.08 -4.77 -45.36
CA ASP A 55 -8.28 -5.99 -44.56
C ASP A 55 -6.97 -6.48 -43.90
N LEU A 56 -5.82 -6.30 -44.57
CA LEU A 56 -4.50 -6.64 -44.01
C LEU A 56 -4.14 -5.85 -42.74
N TYR A 57 -4.61 -4.61 -42.60
CA TYR A 57 -4.35 -3.79 -41.40
C TYR A 57 -5.35 -4.05 -40.28
N MET A 58 -6.58 -4.49 -40.60
CA MET A 58 -7.55 -4.91 -39.57
C MET A 58 -7.18 -6.24 -38.90
N ASP A 59 -6.50 -7.13 -39.64
CA ASP A 59 -6.02 -8.43 -39.17
C ASP A 59 -4.62 -8.39 -38.51
N MET A 60 -4.04 -7.21 -38.25
CA MET A 60 -2.74 -7.09 -37.57
C MET A 60 -2.90 -6.80 -36.08
N GLY A 61 -2.27 -7.63 -35.25
CA GLY A 61 -2.11 -7.43 -33.80
C GLY A 61 -0.69 -6.99 -33.48
N PHE A 62 -0.50 -6.33 -32.35
CA PHE A 62 0.79 -5.84 -31.88
C PHE A 62 1.29 -6.65 -30.69
N ALA A 63 2.53 -7.12 -30.77
CA ALA A 63 3.21 -7.82 -29.70
C ALA A 63 4.56 -7.17 -29.40
N ASN A 64 5.07 -7.39 -28.18
CA ASN A 64 6.42 -6.98 -27.87
C ASN A 64 7.45 -7.80 -28.66
N ALA A 65 8.53 -7.13 -29.08
CA ALA A 65 9.67 -7.79 -29.69
C ALA A 65 10.25 -8.87 -28.78
N PRO A 66 10.61 -10.05 -29.33
CA PRO A 66 11.38 -11.01 -28.57
C PRO A 66 12.71 -10.40 -28.12
N ILE A 67 13.21 -10.86 -26.97
CA ILE A 67 14.55 -10.49 -26.51
C ILE A 67 15.55 -11.17 -27.45
N ALA A 68 16.38 -10.37 -28.12
CA ALA A 68 17.42 -10.83 -29.02
C ALA A 68 18.70 -11.24 -28.27
N LEU A 69 18.84 -10.80 -27.02
CA LEU A 69 19.96 -11.15 -26.14
C LEU A 69 19.89 -12.62 -25.73
N ALA A 70 21.03 -13.29 -25.78
CA ALA A 70 21.15 -14.64 -25.23
C ALA A 70 21.12 -14.60 -23.70
N SER A 71 20.68 -15.69 -23.05
CA SER A 71 20.56 -15.73 -21.58
C SER A 71 21.85 -15.41 -20.82
N HIS A 72 23.02 -15.73 -21.38
CA HIS A 72 24.31 -15.39 -20.76
C HIS A 72 24.63 -13.89 -20.84
N GLN A 73 24.14 -13.18 -21.87
CA GLN A 73 24.28 -11.72 -21.98
C GLN A 73 23.37 -11.02 -20.98
N ILE A 74 22.12 -11.49 -20.84
CA ILE A 74 21.18 -10.98 -19.82
C ILE A 74 21.77 -11.18 -18.42
N LEU A 75 22.27 -12.37 -18.12
CA LEU A 75 22.91 -12.65 -16.83
C LEU A 75 24.10 -11.72 -16.59
N LYS A 76 24.98 -11.53 -17.58
CA LYS A 76 26.10 -10.59 -17.46
C LYS A 76 25.63 -9.16 -17.15
N ASN A 77 24.63 -8.67 -17.87
CA ASN A 77 24.07 -7.34 -17.62
C ASN A 77 23.47 -7.22 -16.21
N ILE A 78 22.78 -8.25 -15.72
CA ILE A 78 22.27 -8.32 -14.33
C ILE A 78 23.43 -8.24 -13.34
N GLN A 79 24.50 -9.00 -13.55
CA GLN A 79 25.67 -8.98 -12.69
C GLN A 79 26.36 -7.61 -12.68
N ASP A 80 26.45 -6.95 -13.83
CA ASP A 80 26.98 -5.58 -13.94
C ASP A 80 26.11 -4.57 -13.15
N VAL A 81 24.78 -4.67 -13.26
CA VAL A 81 23.84 -3.86 -12.46
C VAL A 81 23.97 -4.14 -10.97
N GLN A 82 24.06 -5.41 -10.57
CA GLN A 82 24.22 -5.82 -9.17
C GLN A 82 25.52 -5.30 -8.58
N ASN A 83 26.64 -5.39 -9.31
CA ASN A 83 27.92 -4.83 -8.88
C ASN A 83 27.84 -3.31 -8.68
N ASN A 84 27.22 -2.59 -9.63
CA ASN A 84 27.07 -1.14 -9.53
C ASN A 84 26.19 -0.71 -8.35
N ASN A 85 25.20 -1.52 -7.98
CA ASN A 85 24.29 -1.28 -6.88
C ASN A 85 24.74 -1.90 -5.55
N ASN A 86 25.93 -2.51 -5.49
CA ASN A 86 26.44 -3.27 -4.33
C ASN A 86 25.49 -4.39 -3.84
N ILE A 87 24.81 -5.03 -4.78
CA ILE A 87 23.89 -6.15 -4.53
C ILE A 87 24.66 -7.46 -4.71
N LYS A 88 24.27 -8.50 -3.96
CA LYS A 88 24.81 -9.86 -4.14
C LYS A 88 24.62 -10.32 -5.59
N VAL A 89 25.72 -10.68 -6.22
CA VAL A 89 25.76 -11.10 -7.63
C VAL A 89 25.08 -12.46 -7.82
N SER A 90 24.18 -12.54 -8.81
CA SER A 90 23.50 -13.77 -9.21
C SER A 90 24.45 -14.76 -9.86
N SER A 91 24.41 -16.03 -9.42
CA SER A 91 25.19 -17.11 -10.02
C SER A 91 24.57 -17.69 -11.29
N ALA A 92 23.24 -17.57 -11.43
CA ALA A 92 22.47 -18.06 -12.57
C ALA A 92 21.25 -17.17 -12.79
N LEU A 93 20.75 -17.14 -14.03
CA LEU A 93 19.57 -16.36 -14.40
C LEU A 93 18.29 -16.99 -13.84
N ALA A 94 17.51 -16.23 -13.09
CA ALA A 94 16.22 -16.65 -12.58
C ALA A 94 15.18 -16.68 -13.71
N LYS A 95 14.88 -17.90 -14.19
CA LYS A 95 13.89 -18.13 -15.27
C LYS A 95 12.56 -18.65 -14.74
N HIS A 96 11.99 -17.95 -13.75
CA HIS A 96 10.69 -18.34 -13.20
C HIS A 96 9.57 -18.12 -14.22
N MET A 97 9.51 -16.94 -14.86
CA MET A 97 8.42 -16.57 -15.75
C MET A 97 8.92 -15.67 -16.89
N GLY A 98 8.82 -16.16 -18.13
CA GLY A 98 9.42 -15.50 -19.30
C GLY A 98 10.94 -15.71 -19.41
N ALA A 99 11.64 -14.78 -20.06
CA ALA A 99 13.08 -14.87 -20.27
C ALA A 99 13.91 -14.67 -18.99
N CYS A 100 13.41 -13.86 -18.06
CA CYS A 100 13.99 -13.60 -16.74
C CYS A 100 12.91 -13.05 -15.78
N SER A 101 13.17 -13.16 -14.47
CA SER A 101 12.36 -12.57 -13.41
C SER A 101 13.25 -11.65 -12.57
N LEU A 102 12.94 -10.35 -12.55
CA LEU A 102 13.75 -9.33 -11.89
C LEU A 102 13.03 -8.78 -10.66
N ASP A 103 13.75 -8.64 -9.55
CA ASP A 103 13.21 -8.08 -8.32
C ASP A 103 13.70 -6.64 -8.13
N VAL A 104 12.78 -5.76 -7.75
CA VAL A 104 13.02 -4.35 -7.41
C VAL A 104 12.47 -4.10 -6.02
N GLU A 105 13.38 -3.97 -5.06
CA GLU A 105 13.07 -3.71 -3.66
C GLU A 105 13.00 -2.22 -3.37
N MET A 106 11.83 -1.78 -2.92
CA MET A 106 11.58 -0.38 -2.55
C MET A 106 10.71 -0.32 -1.30
N GLU A 107 11.18 0.38 -0.28
CA GLU A 107 10.40 0.63 0.93
C GLU A 107 9.04 1.28 0.63
N THR A 108 8.04 0.98 1.46
CA THR A 108 6.72 1.59 1.41
C THR A 108 6.80 3.12 1.50
N GLY A 109 5.94 3.80 0.73
CA GLY A 109 5.93 5.27 0.70
C GLY A 109 7.02 5.92 -0.18
N THR A 110 7.92 5.17 -0.79
CA THR A 110 8.98 5.71 -1.68
C THR A 110 8.55 5.89 -3.14
N GLY A 111 7.31 5.58 -3.49
CA GLY A 111 6.75 5.80 -4.84
C GLY A 111 6.96 4.65 -5.82
N LYS A 112 6.94 3.40 -5.34
CA LYS A 112 7.00 2.16 -6.13
C LYS A 112 6.11 2.18 -7.39
N THR A 113 4.86 2.63 -7.26
CA THR A 113 3.92 2.78 -8.39
C THR A 113 4.42 3.74 -9.46
N TYR A 114 4.98 4.88 -9.07
CA TYR A 114 5.57 5.81 -10.02
C TYR A 114 6.75 5.18 -10.75
N VAL A 115 7.62 4.46 -10.03
CA VAL A 115 8.79 3.79 -10.59
C VAL A 115 8.40 2.79 -11.67
N TYR A 116 7.50 1.83 -11.38
CA TYR A 116 7.17 0.85 -12.42
C TYR A 116 6.44 1.45 -13.62
N ILE A 117 5.64 2.52 -13.44
CA ILE A 117 5.03 3.21 -14.58
C ILE A 117 6.13 3.87 -15.42
N LYS A 118 7.06 4.59 -14.77
CA LYS A 118 8.22 5.19 -15.45
C LYS A 118 9.07 4.12 -16.16
N THR A 119 9.25 2.95 -15.56
CA THR A 119 9.93 1.79 -16.18
C THR A 119 9.25 1.38 -17.49
N MET A 120 7.91 1.35 -17.56
CA MET A 120 7.21 1.04 -18.82
C MET A 120 7.56 2.06 -19.92
N PHE A 121 7.57 3.35 -19.58
CA PHE A 121 7.91 4.41 -20.54
C PHE A 121 9.37 4.34 -21.00
N GLU A 122 10.32 4.09 -20.08
CA GLU A 122 11.73 3.95 -20.45
C GLU A 122 12.00 2.69 -21.27
N LEU A 123 11.40 1.55 -20.92
CA LEU A 123 11.49 0.33 -21.74
C LEU A 123 10.89 0.53 -23.14
N ASN A 124 9.78 1.26 -23.23
CA ASN A 124 9.19 1.64 -24.51
C ASN A 124 10.11 2.55 -25.33
N LYS A 125 10.72 3.54 -24.70
CA LYS A 125 11.63 4.49 -25.34
C LYS A 125 12.93 3.82 -25.82
N GLN A 126 13.51 2.93 -25.01
CA GLN A 126 14.80 2.31 -25.28
C GLN A 126 14.71 1.10 -26.21
N TYR A 127 13.64 0.29 -26.09
CA TYR A 127 13.54 -1.01 -26.76
C TYR A 127 12.29 -1.18 -27.62
N GLY A 128 11.31 -0.26 -27.54
CA GLY A 128 10.08 -0.29 -28.34
C GLY A 128 8.95 -1.14 -27.74
N TRP A 129 9.15 -1.79 -26.60
CA TRP A 129 8.12 -2.59 -25.94
C TRP A 129 6.92 -1.75 -25.49
N SER A 130 5.71 -2.15 -25.85
CA SER A 130 4.48 -1.38 -25.67
C SER A 130 3.37 -2.14 -24.94
N LYS A 131 3.52 -3.44 -24.67
CA LYS A 131 2.50 -4.27 -24.02
C LYS A 131 2.90 -4.62 -22.58
N PHE A 132 2.10 -4.17 -21.62
CA PHE A 132 2.35 -4.37 -20.19
C PHE A 132 1.09 -4.89 -19.48
N ILE A 133 1.30 -5.72 -18.46
CA ILE A 133 0.25 -6.19 -17.56
C ILE A 133 0.69 -5.89 -16.13
N VAL A 134 -0.13 -5.18 -15.37
CA VAL A 134 0.08 -4.94 -13.93
C VAL A 134 -0.85 -5.85 -13.14
N VAL A 135 -0.26 -6.74 -12.34
CA VAL A 135 -0.98 -7.65 -11.47
C VAL A 135 -0.90 -7.13 -10.03
N VAL A 136 -2.04 -7.08 -9.36
CA VAL A 136 -2.17 -6.58 -7.98
C VAL A 136 -2.92 -7.58 -7.08
N PRO A 137 -2.69 -7.61 -5.76
CA PRO A 137 -3.26 -8.65 -4.90
C PRO A 137 -4.71 -8.36 -4.49
N SER A 138 -5.21 -7.12 -4.62
CA SER A 138 -6.55 -6.75 -4.16
C SER A 138 -7.22 -5.70 -5.05
N ILE A 139 -8.55 -5.60 -4.95
CA ILE A 139 -9.34 -4.59 -5.65
C ILE A 139 -8.95 -3.18 -5.17
N ALA A 140 -8.72 -2.98 -3.88
CA ALA A 140 -8.31 -1.66 -3.36
C ALA A 140 -6.99 -1.17 -3.97
N ILE A 141 -6.00 -2.06 -4.10
CA ILE A 141 -4.73 -1.71 -4.75
C ILE A 141 -4.95 -1.46 -6.25
N ARG A 142 -5.78 -2.27 -6.92
CA ARG A 142 -6.17 -2.07 -8.33
C ARG A 142 -6.72 -0.68 -8.59
N GLU A 143 -7.68 -0.22 -7.78
CA GLU A 143 -8.24 1.13 -7.89
C GLU A 143 -7.17 2.20 -7.66
N GLY A 144 -6.28 2.00 -6.68
CA GLY A 144 -5.15 2.89 -6.42
C GLY A 144 -4.20 3.02 -7.61
N VAL A 145 -3.88 1.90 -8.27
CA VAL A 145 -3.04 1.87 -9.48
C VAL A 145 -3.74 2.57 -10.65
N GLN A 146 -5.01 2.26 -10.91
CA GLN A 146 -5.79 2.92 -11.96
C GLN A 146 -5.83 4.44 -11.76
N LYS A 147 -6.07 4.89 -10.52
CA LYS A 147 -6.06 6.31 -10.17
C LYS A 147 -4.67 6.93 -10.36
N SER A 148 -3.60 6.20 -10.07
CA SER A 148 -2.23 6.67 -10.30
C SER A 148 -1.95 6.93 -11.79
N PHE A 149 -2.37 6.02 -12.68
CA PHE A 149 -2.30 6.24 -14.12
C PHE A 149 -3.09 7.47 -14.58
N GLN A 150 -4.30 7.68 -14.04
CA GLN A 150 -5.11 8.87 -14.34
C GLN A 150 -4.40 10.16 -13.88
N MET A 151 -3.92 10.19 -12.64
CA MET A 151 -3.31 11.38 -12.04
C MET A 151 -1.97 11.75 -12.69
N MET A 152 -1.17 10.76 -13.10
CA MET A 152 0.17 10.99 -13.67
C MET A 152 0.15 11.14 -15.20
N GLN A 153 -1.02 11.10 -15.84
CA GLN A 153 -1.12 11.08 -17.30
C GLN A 153 -0.46 12.29 -17.96
N ASP A 154 -0.72 13.50 -17.46
CA ASP A 154 -0.14 14.72 -18.01
C ASP A 154 1.36 14.85 -17.67
N HIS A 155 1.78 14.37 -16.49
CA HIS A 155 3.19 14.29 -16.10
C HIS A 155 4.01 13.46 -17.10
N PHE A 156 3.54 12.25 -17.43
CA PHE A 156 4.23 11.40 -18.38
C PHE A 156 4.09 11.88 -19.83
N MET A 157 2.99 12.56 -20.18
CA MET A 157 2.84 13.22 -21.48
C MET A 157 3.89 14.33 -21.67
N GLU A 158 4.11 15.16 -20.66
CA GLU A 158 5.12 16.23 -20.69
C GLU A 158 6.54 15.63 -20.82
N GLN A 159 6.82 14.55 -20.09
CA GLN A 159 8.14 13.94 -20.06
C GLN A 159 8.49 13.09 -21.31
N TYR A 160 7.52 12.37 -21.87
CA TYR A 160 7.74 11.39 -22.96
C TYR A 160 7.02 11.72 -24.27
N GLY A 161 6.21 12.79 -24.31
CA GLY A 161 5.43 13.18 -25.49
C GLY A 161 4.31 12.21 -25.87
N LYS A 162 3.97 11.25 -24.99
CA LYS A 162 2.93 10.25 -25.23
C LYS A 162 2.23 9.84 -23.92
N LYS A 163 1.00 9.34 -24.04
CA LYS A 163 0.19 8.82 -22.92
C LYS A 163 0.15 7.29 -22.96
N ALA A 164 0.20 6.65 -21.79
CA ALA A 164 -0.12 5.23 -21.69
C ALA A 164 -1.65 5.05 -21.78
N ARG A 165 -2.10 4.14 -22.63
CA ARG A 165 -3.48 3.63 -22.60
C ARG A 165 -3.56 2.57 -21.52
N PHE A 166 -4.55 2.65 -20.64
CA PHE A 166 -4.71 1.68 -19.57
C PHE A 166 -6.17 1.33 -19.37
N PHE A 167 -6.43 0.10 -18.96
CA PHE A 167 -7.76 -0.37 -18.60
C PHE A 167 -7.66 -1.41 -17.49
N VAL A 168 -8.77 -1.59 -16.78
CA VAL A 168 -8.90 -2.64 -15.78
C VAL A 168 -9.58 -3.84 -16.43
N TYR A 169 -8.96 -5.01 -16.30
CA TYR A 169 -9.52 -6.25 -16.84
C TYR A 169 -10.93 -6.50 -16.31
N ASN A 170 -11.87 -6.70 -17.23
CA ASN A 170 -13.25 -7.05 -16.95
C ASN A 170 -13.68 -8.16 -17.90
N SER A 171 -14.06 -9.33 -17.38
CA SER A 171 -14.44 -10.49 -18.19
C SER A 171 -15.72 -10.29 -19.02
N ARG A 172 -16.47 -9.22 -18.75
CA ARG A 172 -17.65 -8.81 -19.53
C ARG A 172 -17.32 -7.81 -20.65
N ASN A 173 -16.18 -7.12 -20.57
CA ASN A 173 -15.77 -6.14 -21.59
C ASN A 173 -14.58 -6.66 -22.40
N LEU A 174 -14.86 -7.52 -23.37
CA LEU A 174 -13.82 -8.13 -24.21
C LEU A 174 -13.23 -7.16 -25.24
N THR A 175 -13.93 -6.07 -25.54
CA THR A 175 -13.48 -5.01 -26.44
C THR A 175 -12.16 -4.39 -25.97
N ASP A 176 -11.96 -4.28 -24.66
CA ASP A 176 -10.71 -3.73 -24.11
C ASP A 176 -9.51 -4.64 -24.41
N ILE A 177 -9.72 -5.96 -24.44
CA ILE A 177 -8.67 -6.95 -24.78
C ILE A 177 -8.32 -6.85 -26.26
N ASP A 178 -9.33 -6.71 -27.11
CA ASP A 178 -9.14 -6.52 -28.55
C ASP A 178 -8.44 -5.19 -28.86
N ASN A 179 -8.79 -4.10 -28.17
CA ASN A 179 -8.09 -2.81 -28.24
C ASN A 179 -6.64 -2.92 -27.73
N PHE A 180 -6.43 -3.68 -26.64
CA PHE A 180 -5.10 -3.95 -26.10
C PHE A 180 -4.22 -4.70 -27.09
N SER A 181 -4.76 -5.64 -27.87
CA SER A 181 -4.03 -6.38 -28.90
C SER A 181 -3.82 -5.57 -30.19
N SER A 182 -4.81 -4.79 -30.62
CA SER A 182 -4.76 -4.07 -31.90
C SER A 182 -4.07 -2.71 -31.87
N SER A 183 -3.82 -2.12 -30.69
CA SER A 183 -3.16 -0.81 -30.60
C SER A 183 -1.63 -0.93 -30.72
N ALA A 184 -0.96 -0.03 -31.42
CA ALA A 184 0.50 0.09 -31.36
C ALA A 184 0.99 0.88 -30.13
N ASP A 185 0.08 1.60 -29.46
CA ASP A 185 0.42 2.52 -28.38
C ASP A 185 0.88 1.77 -27.12
N LEU A 186 1.62 2.47 -26.25
CA LEU A 186 1.95 2.00 -24.91
C LEU A 186 0.67 1.67 -24.15
N SER A 187 0.42 0.38 -23.95
CA SER A 187 -0.83 -0.16 -23.45
C SER A 187 -0.62 -1.01 -22.21
N VAL A 188 -1.46 -0.79 -21.20
CA VAL A 188 -1.36 -1.42 -19.88
C VAL A 188 -2.68 -2.05 -19.48
N MET A 189 -2.68 -3.36 -19.24
CA MET A 189 -3.81 -4.04 -18.61
C MET A 189 -3.58 -4.14 -17.10
N ILE A 190 -4.53 -3.71 -16.28
CA ILE A 190 -4.47 -3.83 -14.82
C ILE A 190 -5.41 -4.95 -14.37
N ILE A 191 -4.92 -5.93 -13.63
CA ILE A 191 -5.71 -7.09 -13.17
C ILE A 191 -5.38 -7.45 -11.74
N ASN A 192 -6.38 -7.86 -10.97
CA ASN A 192 -6.19 -8.38 -9.62
C ASN A 192 -6.25 -9.91 -9.58
N VAL A 193 -5.51 -10.53 -8.66
CA VAL A 193 -5.39 -12.00 -8.54
C VAL A 193 -6.76 -12.69 -8.40
N GLN A 194 -7.72 -12.09 -7.69
CA GLN A 194 -9.05 -12.68 -7.52
C GLN A 194 -9.80 -12.83 -8.84
N ALA A 195 -9.59 -11.92 -9.81
CA ALA A 195 -10.23 -12.01 -11.12
C ALA A 195 -9.82 -13.27 -11.88
N PHE A 196 -8.60 -13.76 -11.63
CA PHE A 196 -8.03 -14.92 -12.31
C PHE A 196 -8.34 -16.25 -11.62
N ASN A 197 -8.41 -16.23 -10.29
CA ASN A 197 -8.68 -17.40 -9.44
C ASN A 197 -10.17 -17.65 -9.17
N ALA A 198 -11.06 -16.74 -9.58
CA ALA A 198 -12.48 -16.90 -9.39
C ALA A 198 -13.00 -18.15 -10.14
N ARG A 199 -13.90 -18.91 -9.50
CA ARG A 199 -14.47 -20.16 -10.05
C ARG A 199 -15.83 -19.96 -10.72
N GLY A 200 -16.37 -18.73 -10.67
CA GLY A 200 -17.66 -18.39 -11.26
C GLY A 200 -17.66 -18.53 -12.78
N LYS A 201 -18.86 -18.60 -13.38
CA LYS A 201 -19.04 -18.63 -14.84
C LYS A 201 -18.29 -17.47 -15.50
N ASP A 202 -18.35 -16.28 -14.90
CA ASP A 202 -17.70 -15.06 -15.40
C ASP A 202 -16.17 -15.11 -15.39
N ALA A 203 -15.57 -15.89 -14.50
CA ALA A 203 -14.11 -16.00 -14.39
C ALA A 203 -13.54 -17.07 -15.33
N ARG A 204 -14.33 -18.12 -15.63
CA ARG A 204 -13.96 -19.12 -16.65
C ARG A 204 -13.95 -18.54 -18.07
N ARG A 205 -14.66 -17.44 -18.30
CA ARG A 205 -14.73 -16.75 -19.60
C ARG A 205 -13.36 -16.44 -20.20
N ILE A 206 -12.35 -16.13 -19.37
CA ILE A 206 -11.00 -15.85 -19.88
C ILE A 206 -10.35 -17.05 -20.59
N ARG A 207 -10.74 -18.28 -20.24
CA ARG A 207 -10.21 -19.54 -20.77
C ARG A 207 -11.18 -20.28 -21.70
N MET A 208 -12.38 -19.74 -21.88
CA MET A 208 -13.43 -20.34 -22.71
C MET A 208 -13.44 -19.67 -24.08
N GLU A 209 -13.87 -20.41 -25.09
CA GLU A 209 -14.26 -19.85 -26.38
C GLU A 209 -15.58 -19.10 -26.18
N LEU A 210 -15.62 -17.86 -26.66
CA LEU A 210 -16.77 -16.98 -26.50
C LEU A 210 -17.26 -16.57 -27.88
N ASP A 211 -18.50 -16.91 -28.22
CA ASP A 211 -19.07 -16.58 -29.54
C ASP A 211 -19.12 -15.07 -29.77
N GLU A 212 -19.44 -14.29 -28.73
CA GLU A 212 -19.37 -12.82 -28.74
C GLU A 212 -17.95 -12.26 -28.91
N PHE A 213 -16.94 -13.12 -28.85
CA PHE A 213 -15.53 -12.81 -29.10
C PHE A 213 -15.00 -13.53 -30.36
N GLY A 214 -15.89 -13.92 -31.27
CA GLY A 214 -15.54 -14.64 -32.49
C GLY A 214 -15.09 -16.08 -32.24
N SER A 215 -15.58 -16.71 -31.15
CA SER A 215 -15.19 -18.05 -30.69
C SER A 215 -13.69 -18.16 -30.35
N ARG A 216 -13.04 -17.05 -30.00
CA ARG A 216 -11.66 -17.01 -29.50
C ARG A 216 -11.62 -17.11 -27.97
N LYS A 217 -10.47 -17.51 -27.44
CA LYS A 217 -10.20 -17.46 -25.99
C LYS A 217 -9.48 -16.16 -25.64
N PRO A 218 -10.00 -15.34 -24.70
CA PRO A 218 -9.34 -14.11 -24.30
C PRO A 218 -7.89 -14.29 -23.82
N ILE A 219 -7.59 -15.40 -23.12
CA ILE A 219 -6.23 -15.70 -22.66
C ILE A 219 -5.24 -15.86 -23.81
N ASP A 220 -5.64 -16.51 -24.91
CA ASP A 220 -4.77 -16.72 -26.07
C ASP A 220 -4.45 -15.40 -26.79
N VAL A 221 -5.43 -14.50 -26.86
CA VAL A 221 -5.23 -13.14 -27.41
C VAL A 221 -4.26 -12.34 -26.54
N ILE A 222 -4.38 -12.41 -25.21
CA ILE A 222 -3.46 -11.74 -24.29
C ILE A 222 -2.04 -12.33 -24.40
N ALA A 223 -1.93 -13.67 -24.49
CA ALA A 223 -0.67 -14.39 -24.58
C ALA A 223 0.09 -14.10 -25.89
N ALA A 224 -0.63 -13.86 -26.99
CA ALA A 224 -0.03 -13.48 -28.27
C ALA A 224 0.74 -12.15 -28.20
N ASN A 225 0.35 -11.24 -27.29
CA ASN A 225 0.97 -9.91 -27.16
C ASN A 225 2.37 -9.94 -26.52
N ARG A 226 2.79 -11.07 -25.91
CA ARG A 226 4.07 -11.23 -25.20
C ARG A 226 4.34 -10.07 -24.22
N SER A 227 3.34 -9.78 -23.39
CA SER A 227 3.38 -8.62 -22.49
C SER A 227 4.50 -8.76 -21.45
N ILE A 228 5.03 -7.64 -20.98
CA ILE A 228 5.87 -7.60 -19.78
C ILE A 228 4.95 -7.58 -18.57
N VAL A 229 5.11 -8.53 -17.66
CA VAL A 229 4.26 -8.65 -16.47
C VAL A 229 4.95 -7.97 -15.29
N ILE A 230 4.21 -7.09 -14.62
CA ILE A 230 4.65 -6.38 -13.42
C ILE A 230 3.79 -6.86 -12.26
N LEU A 231 4.42 -7.43 -11.23
CA LEU A 231 3.77 -7.87 -10.00
C LEU A 231 4.00 -6.82 -8.91
N ASP A 232 2.93 -6.20 -8.42
CA ASP A 232 2.97 -5.22 -7.33
C ASP A 232 2.58 -5.90 -6.01
N GLU A 233 3.51 -6.02 -5.07
CA GLU A 233 3.35 -6.79 -3.82
C GLU A 233 3.13 -8.31 -4.03
N PRO A 234 4.01 -9.00 -4.78
CA PRO A 234 3.88 -10.43 -5.11
C PRO A 234 3.80 -11.36 -3.89
N GLN A 235 4.38 -11.00 -2.75
CA GLN A 235 4.28 -11.75 -1.50
C GLN A 235 2.84 -11.87 -0.96
N LYS A 236 1.93 -10.98 -1.37
CA LYS A 236 0.49 -11.06 -1.08
C LYS A 236 -0.28 -11.87 -2.13
N MET A 237 0.36 -12.27 -3.23
CA MET A 237 -0.19 -13.06 -4.32
C MET A 237 0.17 -14.54 -4.13
N GLY A 238 -0.38 -15.16 -3.09
CA GLY A 238 -0.03 -16.53 -2.72
C GLY A 238 -0.64 -17.61 -3.64
N GLY A 239 0.07 -18.74 -3.71
CA GLY A 239 -0.42 -20.04 -4.14
C GLY A 239 0.04 -20.48 -5.53
N GLU A 240 0.37 -21.76 -5.68
CA GLU A 240 0.76 -22.36 -6.97
C GLU A 240 -0.24 -22.08 -8.10
N LYS A 241 -1.53 -22.00 -7.77
CA LYS A 241 -2.58 -21.72 -8.75
C LYS A 241 -2.45 -20.34 -9.37
N THR A 242 -2.09 -19.34 -8.56
CA THR A 242 -1.86 -17.97 -9.00
C THR A 242 -0.61 -17.91 -9.88
N GLN A 243 0.47 -18.61 -9.51
CA GLN A 243 1.69 -18.63 -10.31
C GLN A 243 1.48 -19.30 -11.68
N LYS A 244 0.88 -20.50 -11.70
CA LYS A 244 0.50 -21.20 -12.94
C LYS A 244 -0.41 -20.37 -13.83
N SER A 245 -1.30 -19.62 -13.20
CA SER A 245 -2.22 -18.72 -13.86
C SER A 245 -1.52 -17.57 -14.59
N LEU A 246 -0.47 -17.00 -13.97
CA LEU A 246 0.31 -15.92 -14.56
C LEU A 246 1.18 -16.41 -15.74
N GLU A 247 1.62 -17.67 -15.72
CA GLU A 247 2.32 -18.30 -16.85
C GLU A 247 1.44 -18.36 -18.11
N GLU A 248 0.12 -18.46 -17.97
CA GLU A 248 -0.83 -18.48 -19.11
C GLU A 248 -0.77 -17.17 -19.94
N PHE A 249 -0.26 -16.06 -19.38
CA PHE A 249 -0.05 -14.82 -20.14
C PHE A 249 1.14 -14.87 -21.10
N ASN A 250 1.94 -15.94 -21.08
CA ASN A 250 3.15 -16.08 -21.90
C ASN A 250 4.03 -14.81 -21.90
N PRO A 251 4.46 -14.33 -20.72
CA PRO A 251 5.13 -13.04 -20.63
C PRO A 251 6.52 -13.05 -21.25
N LEU A 252 6.95 -11.88 -21.73
CA LEU A 252 8.31 -11.71 -22.24
C LEU A 252 9.34 -11.84 -21.11
N PHE A 253 9.08 -11.18 -19.99
CA PHE A 253 9.78 -11.30 -18.71
C PHE A 253 8.90 -10.70 -17.61
N THR A 254 9.30 -10.91 -16.35
CA THR A 254 8.55 -10.46 -15.18
C THR A 254 9.36 -9.49 -14.33
N LEU A 255 8.68 -8.46 -13.79
CA LEU A 255 9.22 -7.50 -12.84
C LEU A 255 8.45 -7.57 -11.53
N ASN A 256 9.13 -7.85 -10.43
CA ASN A 256 8.56 -7.94 -9.10
C ASN A 256 8.90 -6.68 -8.32
N TYR A 257 7.88 -5.89 -7.97
CA TYR A 257 8.05 -4.70 -7.16
C TYR A 257 7.49 -4.97 -5.76
N SER A 258 8.35 -4.94 -4.74
CA SER A 258 7.96 -5.17 -3.36
C SER A 258 8.83 -4.39 -2.39
N ALA A 259 8.36 -4.18 -1.16
CA ALA A 259 9.24 -3.79 -0.06
C ALA A 259 9.93 -5.03 0.55
N THR A 260 9.27 -6.19 0.46
CA THR A 260 9.76 -7.47 0.98
C THR A 260 9.44 -8.60 0.00
N HIS A 261 10.47 -9.31 -0.46
CA HIS A 261 10.29 -10.49 -1.27
C HIS A 261 10.21 -11.74 -0.39
N LYS A 262 9.20 -12.57 -0.63
CA LYS A 262 9.13 -13.92 -0.06
C LYS A 262 9.89 -14.94 -0.92
N GLU A 263 9.81 -14.77 -2.23
CA GLU A 263 10.54 -15.54 -3.23
C GLU A 263 11.55 -14.61 -3.89
N HIS A 264 12.80 -15.05 -3.97
CA HIS A 264 13.90 -14.24 -4.48
C HIS A 264 14.33 -14.74 -5.87
N HIS A 265 14.42 -13.81 -6.81
CA HIS A 265 14.91 -14.01 -8.18
C HIS A 265 16.21 -13.22 -8.38
N ASP A 266 16.35 -12.52 -9.52
CA ASP A 266 17.47 -11.62 -9.78
C ASP A 266 17.16 -10.22 -9.25
N LEU A 267 17.63 -9.91 -8.04
CA LEU A 267 17.52 -8.58 -7.45
C LEU A 267 18.41 -7.60 -8.21
N VAL A 268 17.79 -6.57 -8.80
CA VAL A 268 18.51 -5.56 -9.61
C VAL A 268 18.58 -4.20 -8.93
N TYR A 269 17.71 -3.92 -7.96
CA TYR A 269 17.72 -2.67 -7.19
C TYR A 269 17.16 -2.89 -5.79
N VAL A 270 17.75 -2.23 -4.79
CA VAL A 270 17.29 -2.24 -3.41
C VAL A 270 17.32 -0.84 -2.81
N LEU A 271 16.20 -0.47 -2.17
CA LEU A 271 16.07 0.67 -1.27
C LEU A 271 15.30 0.19 -0.05
N ASP A 272 16.03 -0.27 0.96
CA ASP A 272 15.45 -0.85 2.17
C ASP A 272 14.96 0.23 3.16
N ALA A 273 14.34 -0.21 4.25
CA ALA A 273 13.83 0.67 5.30
C ALA A 273 14.90 1.57 5.91
N LEU A 274 16.11 1.03 6.09
CA LEU A 274 17.22 1.72 6.74
C LEU A 274 17.76 2.81 5.82
N ASP A 275 17.99 2.50 4.55
CA ASP A 275 18.44 3.43 3.53
C ASP A 275 17.40 4.52 3.28
N ALA A 276 16.11 4.14 3.18
CA ALA A 276 15.02 5.11 3.03
C ALA A 276 14.95 6.07 4.22
N TYR A 277 15.20 5.58 5.44
CA TYR A 277 15.28 6.39 6.65
C TYR A 277 16.52 7.30 6.66
N GLN A 278 17.70 6.76 6.35
CA GLN A 278 18.96 7.51 6.30
C GLN A 278 18.93 8.63 5.23
N LYS A 279 18.34 8.34 4.07
CA LYS A 279 18.09 9.31 2.99
C LYS A 279 16.93 10.27 3.28
N LYS A 280 16.28 10.18 4.45
CA LYS A 280 15.14 11.00 4.89
C LYS A 280 13.96 10.99 3.90
N LEU A 281 13.78 9.87 3.20
CA LEU A 281 12.69 9.68 2.23
C LEU A 281 11.37 9.33 2.90
N VAL A 282 11.45 8.73 4.09
CA VAL A 282 10.30 8.35 4.92
C VAL A 282 10.30 9.09 6.25
N LYS A 283 9.12 9.25 6.85
CA LYS A 283 8.98 9.87 8.16
C LYS A 283 9.52 8.95 9.26
N LYS A 284 10.09 9.55 10.31
CA LYS A 284 10.42 8.83 11.53
C LYS A 284 9.14 8.29 12.18
N ILE A 285 9.20 7.05 12.65
CA ILE A 285 8.14 6.44 13.44
C ILE A 285 8.37 6.82 14.91
N GLU A 286 7.37 7.39 15.55
CA GLU A 286 7.32 7.61 16.99
C GLU A 286 6.22 6.72 17.57
N VAL A 287 6.59 5.78 18.43
CA VAL A 287 5.66 4.85 19.07
C VAL A 287 5.38 5.35 20.48
N LYS A 288 4.12 5.68 20.76
CA LYS A 288 3.61 5.86 22.13
C LYS A 288 3.00 4.54 22.59
N GLY A 289 3.76 3.79 23.40
CA GLY A 289 3.27 2.57 24.04
C GLY A 289 2.42 2.90 25.26
N PHE A 290 1.44 2.04 25.55
CA PHE A 290 0.69 2.07 26.80
C PHE A 290 0.99 0.75 27.52
N ASP A 291 1.63 0.83 28.69
CA ASP A 291 1.82 -0.33 29.55
C ASP A 291 0.61 -0.48 30.47
N ILE A 292 0.03 -1.68 30.51
CA ILE A 292 -1.00 -2.05 31.47
C ILE A 292 -0.31 -2.90 32.52
N LYS A 293 -0.11 -2.34 33.71
CA LYS A 293 0.44 -3.08 34.86
C LYS A 293 -0.68 -3.45 35.83
N ASN A 294 -0.64 -4.70 36.31
CA ASN A 294 -1.51 -5.29 37.33
C ASN A 294 -2.99 -5.48 36.93
N LEU A 295 -3.29 -6.62 36.29
CA LEU A 295 -4.64 -7.15 36.06
C LEU A 295 -5.11 -8.07 37.21
N ARG A 296 -4.91 -7.67 38.47
CA ARG A 296 -5.60 -8.36 39.57
C ARG A 296 -6.96 -7.67 39.69
N GLY A 297 -8.04 -8.38 39.36
CA GLY A 297 -9.42 -7.85 39.28
C GLY A 297 -10.02 -7.33 40.60
N THR A 298 -9.18 -6.93 41.55
CA THR A 298 -9.50 -6.31 42.84
C THR A 298 -8.83 -4.94 43.02
N ASP A 299 -7.99 -4.51 42.06
CA ASP A 299 -7.23 -3.26 42.14
C ASP A 299 -8.00 -2.10 41.44
N GLY A 300 -8.08 -0.94 42.08
CA GLY A 300 -8.80 0.23 41.55
C GLY A 300 -8.14 0.89 40.35
N TYR A 301 -8.94 1.47 39.45
CA TYR A 301 -8.43 2.16 38.24
C TYR A 301 -7.67 3.45 38.57
N LEU A 302 -6.51 3.64 37.94
CA LEU A 302 -5.73 4.89 37.98
C LEU A 302 -5.21 5.21 36.58
N PHE A 303 -5.29 6.47 36.15
CA PHE A 303 -4.64 6.96 34.93
C PHE A 303 -4.00 8.33 35.16
N LEU A 304 -2.68 8.42 34.99
CA LEU A 304 -1.94 9.68 35.13
C LEU A 304 -1.90 10.41 33.79
N GLU A 305 -2.69 11.48 33.62
CA GLU A 305 -2.80 12.20 32.36
C GLU A 305 -1.57 13.08 32.10
N ASN A 306 -1.17 13.89 33.08
CA ASN A 306 0.04 14.70 33.02
C ASN A 306 0.47 15.20 34.41
N ILE A 307 1.69 15.75 34.47
CA ILE A 307 2.18 16.53 35.60
C ILE A 307 2.17 18.00 35.20
N ILE A 308 1.46 18.80 35.99
CA ILE A 308 1.36 20.26 35.88
C ILE A 308 2.53 20.87 36.66
N VAL A 309 3.44 21.51 35.93
CA VAL A 309 4.56 22.26 36.51
C VAL A 309 4.24 23.75 36.49
N SER A 310 4.46 24.44 37.61
CA SER A 310 4.28 25.88 37.74
C SER A 310 5.46 26.53 38.45
N PRO A 311 5.92 27.72 38.05
CA PRO A 311 7.01 28.42 38.75
C PRO A 311 6.66 28.82 40.19
N LYS A 312 5.37 28.82 40.55
CA LYS A 312 4.86 29.35 41.82
C LYS A 312 4.25 28.29 42.74
N LYS A 313 4.12 27.05 42.28
CA LYS A 313 3.47 25.96 43.01
C LYS A 313 4.29 24.68 42.89
N PRO A 314 4.25 23.78 43.89
CA PRO A 314 4.85 22.46 43.73
C PRO A 314 4.22 21.73 42.53
N PRO A 315 4.93 20.74 41.95
CA PRO A 315 4.38 19.89 40.90
C PRO A 315 3.07 19.25 41.34
N MET A 316 2.06 19.29 40.48
CA MET A 316 0.76 18.66 40.71
C MET A 316 0.49 17.66 39.59
N ALA A 317 -0.28 16.61 39.84
CA ALA A 317 -0.66 15.62 38.84
C ALA A 317 -2.14 15.76 38.45
N ARG A 318 -2.46 15.62 37.17
CA ARG A 318 -3.83 15.32 36.72
C ARG A 318 -4.01 13.82 36.73
N LEU A 319 -4.69 13.32 37.75
CA LEU A 319 -4.92 11.90 37.96
C LEU A 319 -6.41 11.61 37.77
N GLU A 320 -6.73 10.64 36.92
CA GLU A 320 -8.08 10.11 36.71
C GLU A 320 -8.22 8.82 37.52
N PHE A 321 -9.25 8.76 38.36
CA PHE A 321 -9.54 7.61 39.21
C PHE A 321 -11.04 7.54 39.51
N GLU A 322 -11.47 6.45 40.14
CA GLU A 322 -12.87 6.19 40.46
C GLU A 322 -13.32 6.93 41.72
N ILE A 323 -14.51 7.52 41.66
CA ILE A 323 -15.15 8.21 42.77
C ILE A 323 -16.54 7.61 42.97
N GLY A 324 -16.84 7.23 44.21
CA GLY A 324 -18.11 6.64 44.61
C GLY A 324 -19.22 7.68 44.75
N TYR A 325 -20.40 7.36 44.24
CA TYR A 325 -21.65 8.11 44.43
C TYR A 325 -22.77 7.15 44.83
N ASP A 326 -23.85 7.65 45.41
CA ASP A 326 -24.95 6.85 45.98
C ASP A 326 -25.52 5.76 45.05
N LYS A 327 -25.41 5.93 43.73
CA LYS A 327 -25.92 4.99 42.71
C LYS A 327 -24.95 4.70 41.57
N SER A 328 -23.72 5.23 41.61
CA SER A 328 -22.76 5.02 40.53
C SER A 328 -21.32 5.17 41.00
N ILE A 329 -20.39 4.58 40.26
CA ILE A 329 -18.96 4.86 40.38
C ILE A 329 -18.58 5.59 39.10
N ASN A 330 -18.05 6.81 39.25
CA ASN A 330 -17.68 7.64 38.11
C ASN A 330 -16.16 7.81 38.07
N ARG A 331 -15.57 7.75 36.88
CA ARG A 331 -14.16 8.08 36.67
C ARG A 331 -14.01 9.57 36.44
N GLU A 332 -13.28 10.24 37.31
CA GLU A 332 -13.10 11.68 37.30
C GLU A 332 -11.62 12.05 37.36
N THR A 333 -11.24 13.07 36.59
CA THR A 333 -9.90 13.67 36.68
C THR A 333 -9.87 14.71 37.79
N ARG A 334 -8.92 14.57 38.72
CA ARG A 334 -8.62 15.55 39.77
C ARG A 334 -7.18 16.03 39.63
N ILE A 335 -6.95 17.28 40.08
CA ILE A 335 -5.60 17.79 40.25
C ILE A 335 -5.19 17.46 41.69
N VAL A 336 -4.17 16.63 41.83
CA VAL A 336 -3.68 16.11 43.11
C VAL A 336 -2.21 16.50 43.32
N GLY A 337 -1.82 16.69 44.58
CA GLY A 337 -0.47 17.07 45.00
C GLY A 337 0.14 16.04 45.93
N VAL A 338 1.39 16.29 46.33
CA VAL A 338 2.01 15.54 47.45
C VAL A 338 1.14 15.69 48.69
N ASP A 339 1.02 14.61 49.45
CA ASP A 339 0.16 14.45 50.63
C ASP A 339 -1.36 14.31 50.39
N ASP A 340 -1.83 14.27 49.15
CA ASP A 340 -3.23 13.94 48.88
C ASP A 340 -3.50 12.43 49.05
N ASP A 341 -4.65 12.10 49.67
CA ASP A 341 -5.12 10.74 49.89
C ASP A 341 -6.28 10.38 48.94
N LEU A 342 -6.07 9.38 48.07
CA LEU A 342 -7.09 8.93 47.13
C LEU A 342 -8.28 8.26 47.82
N TYR A 343 -8.12 7.67 49.01
CA TYR A 343 -9.25 7.13 49.76
C TYR A 343 -10.23 8.24 50.15
N ALA A 344 -9.72 9.36 50.67
CA ALA A 344 -10.54 10.52 50.98
C ALA A 344 -11.15 11.16 49.73
N LEU A 345 -10.35 11.33 48.66
CA LEU A 345 -10.81 11.98 47.42
C LEU A 345 -11.82 11.15 46.62
N SER A 346 -11.78 9.81 46.75
CA SER A 346 -12.75 8.88 46.13
C SER A 346 -14.05 8.71 46.92
N LYS A 347 -14.18 9.39 48.08
CA LYS A 347 -15.28 9.25 49.05
C LYS A 347 -15.33 7.88 49.74
N GLY A 348 -14.16 7.37 50.10
CA GLY A 348 -14.03 6.16 50.92
C GLY A 348 -14.10 4.86 50.13
N MET A 349 -13.66 4.84 48.86
CA MET A 349 -13.59 3.59 48.10
C MET A 349 -12.42 2.73 48.59
N GLU A 350 -12.74 1.53 49.10
CA GLU A 350 -11.79 0.60 49.74
C GLU A 350 -10.55 0.29 48.89
N GLN A 351 -10.68 0.21 47.57
CA GLN A 351 -9.58 -0.05 46.64
C GLN A 351 -8.47 1.02 46.65
N TYR A 352 -8.73 2.22 47.17
CA TYR A 352 -7.74 3.29 47.32
C TYR A 352 -7.16 3.41 48.74
N GLN A 353 -7.45 2.46 49.64
CA GLN A 353 -6.77 2.42 50.94
C GLN A 353 -5.25 2.29 50.75
N GLY A 354 -4.49 3.18 51.40
CA GLY A 354 -3.04 3.23 51.29
C GLY A 354 -2.51 3.94 50.04
N TYR A 355 -3.37 4.48 49.16
CA TYR A 355 -2.96 5.31 48.03
C TYR A 355 -2.83 6.78 48.44
N HIS A 356 -1.83 7.05 49.27
CA HIS A 356 -1.42 8.40 49.64
C HIS A 356 -0.24 8.83 48.77
N ILE A 357 -0.29 10.02 48.18
CA ILE A 357 0.75 10.49 47.26
C ILE A 357 2.01 10.81 48.08
N ASN A 358 3.11 10.15 47.72
CA ASN A 358 4.41 10.31 48.36
C ASN A 358 5.27 11.34 47.62
N ASP A 359 5.38 11.23 46.30
CA ASP A 359 6.20 12.16 45.50
C ASP A 359 5.65 12.29 44.06
N ILE A 360 5.89 13.46 43.46
CA ILE A 360 5.55 13.79 42.08
C ILE A 360 6.81 14.33 41.40
N ASP A 361 7.46 13.50 40.59
CA ASP A 361 8.70 13.84 39.87
C ASP A 361 8.36 14.30 38.43
N PRO A 362 8.37 15.62 38.12
CA PRO A 362 8.07 16.12 36.79
C PRO A 362 9.15 15.82 35.75
N ILE A 363 10.38 15.50 36.16
CA ILE A 363 11.50 15.20 35.25
C ILE A 363 11.37 13.77 34.74
N LYS A 364 11.09 12.83 35.64
CA LYS A 364 10.87 11.42 35.26
C LYS A 364 9.45 11.17 34.78
N GLY A 365 8.51 12.07 35.05
CA GLY A 365 7.10 11.91 34.70
C GLY A 365 6.39 10.87 35.56
N ILE A 366 6.79 10.73 36.84
CA ILE A 366 6.35 9.66 37.75
C ILE A 366 5.59 10.26 38.93
N LEU A 367 4.50 9.60 39.33
CA LEU A 367 3.85 9.78 40.61
C LEU A 367 4.02 8.51 41.44
N THR A 368 4.44 8.65 42.69
CA THR A 368 4.64 7.52 43.62
C THR A 368 3.68 7.61 44.80
N PHE A 369 3.20 6.46 45.26
CA PHE A 369 2.34 6.32 46.42
C PHE A 369 3.11 5.70 47.60
N THR A 370 2.67 5.97 48.83
CA THR A 370 3.31 5.45 50.05
C THR A 370 3.23 3.93 50.19
N ASN A 371 2.28 3.28 49.50
CA ASN A 371 2.18 1.83 49.39
C ASN A 371 3.19 1.19 48.42
N GLY A 372 4.06 1.99 47.79
CA GLY A 372 5.09 1.54 46.84
C GLY A 372 4.60 1.39 45.39
N VAL A 373 3.35 1.75 45.09
CA VAL A 373 2.86 1.82 43.71
C VAL A 373 3.41 3.08 43.05
N GLU A 374 3.84 2.95 41.80
CA GLU A 374 4.32 4.06 40.97
C GLU A 374 3.56 4.06 39.64
N ILE A 375 3.20 5.24 39.14
CA ILE A 375 2.50 5.42 37.86
C ILE A 375 3.20 6.49 37.02
N HIS A 376 3.46 6.17 35.76
CA HIS A 376 4.07 7.06 34.79
C HIS A 376 3.03 7.89 34.02
N THR A 377 3.43 9.04 33.51
CA THR A 377 2.56 9.87 32.66
C THR A 377 2.12 9.10 31.42
N GLY A 378 0.81 8.99 31.22
CA GLY A 378 0.19 8.20 30.15
C GLY A 378 -0.05 6.72 30.50
N GLU A 379 0.34 6.27 31.70
CA GLU A 379 0.12 4.89 32.18
C GLU A 379 -1.25 4.76 32.86
N SER A 380 -1.84 3.57 32.75
CA SER A 380 -3.05 3.17 33.46
C SER A 380 -2.83 1.89 34.26
N ILE A 381 -3.30 1.84 35.51
CA ILE A 381 -3.15 0.71 36.46
C ILE A 381 -4.53 0.23 36.92
N GLY A 382 -4.68 -1.06 37.20
CA GLY A 382 -5.89 -1.68 37.80
C GLY A 382 -6.84 -2.31 36.79
N ASP A 383 -8.15 -2.30 37.10
CA ASP A 383 -9.21 -2.81 36.20
C ASP A 383 -9.46 -1.86 35.01
N VAL A 384 -8.52 -1.92 34.06
CA VAL A 384 -8.56 -1.17 32.80
C VAL A 384 -9.41 -1.94 31.79
N SER A 385 -10.60 -1.43 31.47
CA SER A 385 -11.43 -2.00 30.41
C SER A 385 -10.89 -1.62 29.02
N GLU A 386 -11.28 -2.37 27.99
CA GLU A 386 -10.95 -2.04 26.60
C GLU A 386 -11.43 -0.62 26.21
N LYS A 387 -12.54 -0.17 26.79
CA LYS A 387 -13.08 1.18 26.60
C LYS A 387 -12.12 2.26 27.13
N ASP A 388 -11.41 1.98 28.21
CA ASP A 388 -10.46 2.92 28.82
C ASP A 388 -9.19 3.03 28.00
N ILE A 389 -8.67 1.89 27.53
CA ILE A 389 -7.52 1.87 26.61
C ILE A 389 -7.83 2.69 25.37
N ARG A 390 -9.00 2.47 24.75
CA ARG A 390 -9.45 3.24 23.59
C ARG A 390 -9.58 4.73 23.90
N ARG A 391 -10.13 5.10 25.06
CA ARG A 391 -10.27 6.50 25.48
C ARG A 391 -8.92 7.18 25.65
N VAL A 392 -7.97 6.50 26.28
CA VAL A 392 -6.59 6.98 26.47
C VAL A 392 -5.90 7.15 25.11
N GLN A 393 -6.00 6.16 24.21
CA GLN A 393 -5.46 6.23 22.85
C GLN A 393 -6.02 7.43 22.06
N ILE A 394 -7.33 7.66 22.12
CA ILE A 394 -7.99 8.79 21.46
C ILE A 394 -7.51 10.12 22.06
N ARG A 395 -7.51 10.23 23.40
CA ARG A 395 -7.06 11.44 24.11
C ARG A 395 -5.62 11.80 23.73
N GLU A 396 -4.71 10.83 23.79
CA GLU A 396 -3.31 11.05 23.41
C GLU A 396 -3.13 11.35 21.92
N THR A 397 -3.92 10.75 21.04
CA THR A 397 -3.89 11.04 19.61
C THR A 397 -4.36 12.47 19.32
N ILE A 398 -5.43 12.94 19.97
CA ILE A 398 -5.94 14.31 19.82
C ILE A 398 -4.91 15.33 20.33
N ARG A 399 -4.33 15.06 21.51
CA ARG A 399 -3.28 15.91 22.06
C ARG A 399 -2.08 16.02 21.11
N SER A 400 -1.57 14.87 20.66
CA SER A 400 -0.41 14.81 19.74
C SER A 400 -0.74 15.46 18.39
N HIS A 401 -1.98 15.35 17.91
CA HIS A 401 -2.46 16.03 16.71
C HIS A 401 -2.33 17.54 16.83
N PHE A 402 -2.85 18.14 17.90
CA PHE A 402 -2.80 19.59 18.11
C PHE A 402 -1.38 20.11 18.37
N GLU A 403 -0.56 19.35 19.12
CA GLU A 403 0.86 19.67 19.29
C GLU A 403 1.57 19.74 17.92
N LYS A 404 1.31 18.75 17.04
CA LYS A 404 1.91 18.72 15.69
C LYS A 404 1.32 19.75 14.74
N GLU A 405 0.01 19.97 14.79
CA GLU A 405 -0.66 21.00 14.00
C GLU A 405 -0.11 22.39 14.34
N LYS A 406 0.05 22.72 15.62
CA LYS A 406 0.65 23.99 16.05
C LYS A 406 2.05 24.21 15.47
N GLU A 407 2.87 23.16 15.39
CA GLU A 407 4.21 23.22 14.79
C GLU A 407 4.17 23.40 13.26
N LEU A 408 3.25 22.70 12.58
CA LEU A 408 3.20 22.61 11.12
C LEU A 408 2.32 23.67 10.44
N TYR A 409 1.38 24.26 11.16
CA TYR A 409 0.40 25.21 10.64
C TYR A 409 1.07 26.41 9.97
N ASN A 410 2.07 26.99 10.62
CA ASN A 410 2.84 28.12 10.08
C ASN A 410 3.63 27.78 8.80
N ARG A 411 3.79 26.49 8.49
CA ARG A 411 4.44 26.00 7.26
C ARG A 411 3.43 25.68 6.17
N GLY A 412 2.14 25.91 6.39
CA GLY A 412 1.06 25.57 5.46
C GLY A 412 0.82 24.06 5.31
N ILE A 413 1.31 23.25 6.26
CA ILE A 413 1.19 21.79 6.23
C ILE A 413 0.02 21.36 7.12
N LYS A 414 -0.98 20.69 6.55
CA LYS A 414 -2.14 20.18 7.30
C LYS A 414 -1.81 18.84 7.97
N THR A 415 -2.00 18.76 9.28
CA THR A 415 -1.91 17.52 10.06
C THR A 415 -3.17 16.69 9.88
N LEU A 416 -3.03 15.37 9.77
CA LEU A 416 -4.15 14.42 9.70
C LEU A 416 -3.92 13.33 10.74
N SER A 417 -5.00 12.91 11.42
CA SER A 417 -5.02 11.74 12.29
C SER A 417 -5.97 10.70 11.70
N LEU A 418 -5.56 9.44 11.78
CA LEU A 418 -6.34 8.30 11.32
C LEU A 418 -6.52 7.32 12.47
N PHE A 419 -7.77 7.02 12.81
CA PHE A 419 -8.12 5.97 13.75
C PHE A 419 -8.55 4.73 13.00
N PHE A 420 -7.99 3.58 13.36
CA PHE A 420 -8.47 2.29 12.90
C PHE A 420 -9.46 1.75 13.92
N ILE A 421 -10.66 1.44 13.46
CA ILE A 421 -11.73 0.83 14.26
C ILE A 421 -11.98 -0.59 13.77
N ASP A 422 -12.29 -1.50 14.68
CA ASP A 422 -12.37 -2.94 14.37
C ASP A 422 -13.54 -3.26 13.41
N LYS A 423 -14.67 -2.56 13.54
CA LYS A 423 -15.83 -2.69 12.64
C LYS A 423 -16.54 -1.37 12.44
N VAL A 424 -17.07 -1.17 11.24
CA VAL A 424 -17.87 0.02 10.88
C VAL A 424 -19.13 0.13 11.75
N GLU A 425 -19.74 -0.99 12.12
CA GLU A 425 -20.93 -1.08 12.98
C GLU A 425 -20.73 -0.46 14.38
N HIS A 426 -19.48 -0.42 14.88
CA HIS A 426 -19.15 0.21 16.16
C HIS A 426 -19.12 1.74 16.09
N TYR A 427 -19.08 2.30 14.88
CA TYR A 427 -19.04 3.75 14.64
C TYR A 427 -20.31 4.27 13.96
N ARG A 428 -20.90 3.51 13.04
CA ARG A 428 -22.13 3.85 12.31
C ARG A 428 -23.10 2.68 12.31
N LYS A 429 -24.33 2.94 12.78
CA LYS A 429 -25.46 2.02 12.62
C LYS A 429 -26.37 2.56 11.52
N TYR A 430 -26.86 1.65 10.69
CA TYR A 430 -27.90 1.94 9.71
C TYR A 430 -29.15 1.18 10.13
N ASP A 431 -30.32 1.80 10.00
CA ASP A 431 -31.59 1.08 10.15
C ASP A 431 -31.85 0.18 8.92
N GLU A 432 -32.94 -0.59 8.95
CA GLU A 432 -33.34 -1.49 7.86
C GLU A 432 -33.60 -0.73 6.53
N ASP A 433 -33.84 0.58 6.61
CA ASP A 433 -34.08 1.47 5.48
C ASP A 433 -32.80 2.18 4.98
N GLY A 434 -31.64 1.92 5.61
CA GLY A 434 -30.34 2.46 5.21
C GLY A 434 -30.05 3.87 5.71
N ASN A 435 -30.82 4.41 6.66
CA ASN A 435 -30.57 5.72 7.27
C ASN A 435 -29.58 5.62 8.44
N GLU A 436 -28.71 6.61 8.59
CA GLU A 436 -27.73 6.68 9.68
C GLU A 436 -28.45 6.92 11.02
N VAL A 437 -28.33 5.97 11.95
CA VAL A 437 -28.90 6.06 13.30
C VAL A 437 -27.75 6.41 14.26
N ASN A 438 -27.84 7.55 14.95
CA ASN A 438 -26.86 7.96 15.96
C ASN A 438 -26.86 6.98 17.13
N SER A 439 -25.90 6.05 17.20
CA SER A 439 -25.49 5.30 18.41
C SER A 439 -24.52 4.16 18.08
N GLY A 440 -23.34 4.51 17.55
CA GLY A 440 -22.19 3.63 17.71
C GLY A 440 -21.69 3.72 19.15
N GLU A 441 -21.24 2.63 19.78
CA GLU A 441 -20.62 2.70 21.12
C GLU A 441 -19.45 3.68 21.19
N LEU A 442 -18.82 3.97 20.05
CA LEU A 442 -17.71 4.91 19.87
C LEU A 442 -18.16 6.33 19.45
N SER A 443 -19.46 6.58 19.19
CA SER A 443 -19.98 7.90 18.78
C SER A 443 -20.40 8.79 19.97
N SER A 444 -20.34 8.25 21.18
CA SER A 444 -20.62 8.88 22.49
C SER A 444 -19.37 8.85 23.35
#